data_AF-A0A0D0ACB5-F1
#
_entry.id   AF-A0A0D0ACB5-F1
#
_cell.length_a   1.000
_cell.length_b   1.000
_cell.length_c   1.000
_cell.angle_alpha   90.00
_cell.angle_beta   90.00
_cell.angle_gamma   90.00
#
_symmetry.space_group_name_H-M   'P 1'
#
loop_
_entity.id
_entity.type
_entity.pdbx_description
1 polymer ?
#
loop_
_entity_poly.entity_id
_entity_poly.type
_entity_poly.pdbx_seq_one_letter_code
_entity_poly.pdbx_strand_id
1 'polypeptide(L)'
;IYKTDLIQSAINHMWFAKRSDEGIVYAKYFDLLPVQTMVLILTAIECCIDEWMTGVKEDIKFSSLAYSPVYLFHLNSLRRFDERTAAYKLLGKIGVNLLNVARYFYYYLCRSSSKLTFIQRMHAGVDPSMAAVTIDSFTDDVFDEAIREHEDEAQEAQEF
;
A
#
# COMPACT_ATOMS: atom_id res chain seq x y z
N ILE A 1 10.97 8.76 5.33
CA ILE A 1 10.10 8.73 4.14
C ILE A 1 9.37 7.38 4.04
N TYR A 2 10.02 6.22 3.84
CA TYR A 2 9.34 4.90 3.77
C TYR A 2 8.77 4.33 5.09
N LYS A 3 8.73 5.13 6.15
CA LYS A 3 8.21 4.75 7.47
C LYS A 3 7.16 5.77 7.93
N THR A 4 6.47 6.38 6.96
CA THR A 4 5.32 7.24 7.24
C THR A 4 4.12 6.36 7.54
N ASP A 5 3.38 6.73 8.58
CA ASP A 5 2.16 6.03 9.00
C ASP A 5 1.13 5.92 7.88
N LEU A 6 1.19 6.80 6.87
CA LEU A 6 0.34 6.76 5.69
C LEU A 6 0.50 5.47 4.88
N ILE A 7 1.73 5.02 4.62
CA ILE A 7 1.97 3.79 3.84
C ILE A 7 1.48 2.58 4.63
N GLN A 8 1.74 2.56 5.95
CA GLN A 8 1.25 1.50 6.82
C GLN A 8 -0.29 1.50 6.91
N SER A 9 -0.89 2.68 6.99
CA SER A 9 -2.34 2.86 7.02
C SER A 9 -2.98 2.33 5.73
N ALA A 10 -2.44 2.69 4.56
CA ALA A 10 -2.90 2.17 3.28
C ALA A 10 -2.86 0.64 3.24
N ILE A 11 -1.73 0.03 3.61
CA ILE A 11 -1.61 -1.44 3.65
C ILE A 11 -2.63 -2.07 4.61
N ASN A 12 -2.81 -1.48 5.79
CA ASN A 12 -3.76 -1.99 6.79
C ASN A 12 -5.21 -1.92 6.28
N HIS A 13 -5.59 -0.80 5.66
CA HIS A 13 -6.94 -0.60 5.15
C HIS A 13 -7.26 -1.47 3.93
N MET A 14 -6.27 -1.76 3.09
CA MET A 14 -6.47 -2.48 1.84
C MET A 14 -6.46 -4.00 2.01
N TRP A 15 -5.57 -4.55 2.83
CA TRP A 15 -5.38 -6.02 2.91
C TRP A 15 -5.53 -6.63 4.31
N PHE A 16 -5.72 -5.81 5.35
CA PHE A 16 -5.70 -6.29 6.75
C PHE A 16 -6.78 -5.65 7.64
N ALA A 17 -7.85 -5.10 7.05
CA ALA A 17 -8.91 -4.41 7.78
C ALA A 17 -9.93 -5.39 8.39
N LYS A 18 -10.28 -6.47 7.67
CA LYS A 18 -11.28 -7.47 8.05
C LYS A 18 -10.73 -8.88 7.88
N ARG A 19 -11.40 -9.84 8.54
CA ARG A 19 -11.01 -11.26 8.53
C ARG A 19 -11.04 -11.92 7.15
N SER A 20 -11.84 -11.37 6.24
CA SER A 20 -12.03 -11.85 4.88
C SER A 20 -11.03 -11.25 3.89
N ASP A 21 -10.22 -10.28 4.31
CA ASP A 21 -9.30 -9.60 3.40
C ASP A 21 -8.17 -10.54 2.98
N GLU A 22 -7.63 -10.27 1.80
CA GLU A 22 -6.71 -11.16 1.09
C GLU A 22 -5.42 -11.37 1.88
N GLY A 23 -4.90 -10.31 2.53
CA GLY A 23 -3.70 -10.39 3.36
C GLY A 23 -3.84 -11.34 4.55
N ILE A 24 -5.07 -11.67 4.93
CA ILE A 24 -5.39 -12.58 6.05
C ILE A 24 -5.73 -13.97 5.54
N VAL A 25 -6.64 -14.07 4.57
CA VAL A 25 -7.08 -15.36 3.99
C VAL A 25 -5.93 -16.06 3.29
N TYR A 26 -5.13 -15.29 2.56
CA TYR A 26 -4.03 -15.77 1.75
C TYR A 26 -2.67 -15.50 2.41
N ALA A 27 -2.60 -15.45 3.74
CA ALA A 27 -1.39 -15.08 4.49
C ALA A 27 -0.11 -15.79 4.03
N LYS A 28 -0.20 -17.07 3.60
CA LYS A 28 0.92 -17.87 3.06
C LYS A 28 1.53 -17.33 1.76
N TYR A 29 0.81 -16.49 1.04
CA TYR A 29 1.26 -15.86 -0.21
C TYR A 29 1.73 -14.41 0.01
N PHE A 30 1.47 -13.83 1.19
CA PHE A 30 1.82 -12.46 1.56
C PHE A 30 3.08 -12.39 2.43
N ASP A 31 4.18 -13.05 2.03
CA ASP A 31 5.41 -13.09 2.84
C ASP A 31 6.34 -11.90 2.62
N LEU A 32 6.32 -11.32 1.42
CA LEU A 32 7.04 -10.11 1.08
C LEU A 32 6.14 -9.25 0.20
N LEU A 33 6.06 -7.96 0.50
CA LEU A 33 5.28 -7.03 -0.30
C LEU A 33 5.99 -6.85 -1.66
N PRO A 34 5.35 -7.17 -2.79
CA PRO A 34 5.95 -6.98 -4.11
C PRO A 34 6.32 -5.51 -4.32
N VAL A 35 7.40 -5.27 -5.07
CA VAL A 35 7.84 -3.91 -5.39
C VAL A 35 6.74 -3.17 -6.15
N GLN A 36 6.04 -3.85 -7.04
CA GLN A 36 4.90 -3.37 -7.81
C GLN A 36 3.80 -2.82 -6.89
N THR A 37 3.48 -3.54 -5.82
CA THR A 37 2.50 -3.11 -4.82
C THR A 37 2.96 -1.87 -4.08
N MET A 38 4.25 -1.78 -3.71
CA MET A 38 4.79 -0.56 -3.09
C MET A 38 4.70 0.65 -4.02
N VAL A 39 5.05 0.47 -5.30
CA VAL A 39 4.95 1.53 -6.32
C VAL A 39 3.51 1.98 -6.48
N LEU A 40 2.56 1.04 -6.52
CA LEU A 40 1.15 1.36 -6.66
C LEU A 40 0.63 2.20 -5.49
N ILE A 41 0.99 1.83 -4.25
CA ILE A 41 0.66 2.61 -3.05
C ILE A 41 1.27 4.02 -3.14
N LEU A 42 2.54 4.14 -3.55
CA LEU A 42 3.19 5.46 -3.70
C LEU A 42 2.50 6.31 -4.77
N THR A 43 2.13 5.70 -5.89
CA THR A 43 1.45 6.38 -7.01
C THR A 43 0.09 6.89 -6.60
N ALA A 44 -0.66 6.09 -5.84
CA ALA A 44 -1.96 6.51 -5.36
C ALA A 44 -1.87 7.53 -4.22
N ILE A 45 -0.84 7.49 -3.38
CA ILE A 45 -0.54 8.57 -2.44
C ILE A 45 -0.25 9.87 -3.21
N GLU A 46 0.49 9.82 -4.31
CA GLU A 46 0.72 10.99 -5.18
C GLU A 46 -0.59 11.50 -5.78
N CYS A 47 -1.47 10.61 -6.24
CA CYS A 47 -2.81 10.99 -6.68
C CYS A 47 -3.62 11.71 -5.59
N CYS A 48 -3.62 11.17 -4.36
CA CYS A 48 -4.26 11.83 -3.22
C CYS A 48 -3.62 13.19 -2.90
N ILE A 49 -2.33 13.39 -3.15
CA ILE A 49 -1.66 14.69 -2.95
C ILE A 49 -2.10 15.66 -4.05
N ASP A 50 -2.17 15.20 -5.30
CA ASP A 50 -2.58 15.99 -6.45
C ASP A 50 -4.03 16.49 -6.32
N GLU A 51 -4.93 15.71 -5.70
CA GLU A 51 -6.30 16.15 -5.36
C GLU A 51 -6.32 17.44 -4.53
N TRP A 52 -5.26 17.72 -3.76
CA TRP A 52 -5.17 18.90 -2.91
C TRP A 52 -4.21 19.96 -3.44
N MET A 53 -3.63 19.78 -4.64
CA MET A 53 -2.58 20.67 -5.16
C MET A 53 -3.03 22.14 -5.27
N THR A 54 -4.31 22.38 -5.59
CA THR A 54 -4.87 23.73 -5.73
C THR A 54 -5.32 24.35 -4.40
N GLY A 55 -5.16 23.62 -3.29
CA GLY A 55 -5.64 24.01 -1.96
C GLY A 55 -7.14 23.76 -1.73
N VAL A 56 -7.86 23.30 -2.75
CA VAL A 56 -9.24 22.79 -2.68
C VAL A 56 -9.22 21.34 -3.13
N LYS A 57 -9.98 20.46 -2.46
CA LYS A 57 -10.06 19.06 -2.88
C LYS A 57 -10.76 18.96 -4.23
N GLU A 58 -10.03 18.49 -5.23
CA GLU A 58 -10.54 18.13 -6.55
C GLU A 58 -10.72 16.61 -6.64
N ASP A 59 -11.77 16.17 -7.32
CA ASP A 59 -12.04 14.74 -7.55
C ASP A 59 -11.19 14.25 -8.73
N ILE A 60 -9.96 13.83 -8.44
CA ILE A 60 -9.05 13.30 -9.45
C ILE A 60 -9.21 11.78 -9.50
N LYS A 61 -9.74 11.29 -10.62
CA LYS A 61 -9.90 9.85 -10.81
C LYS A 61 -8.53 9.17 -10.95
N PHE A 62 -8.22 8.26 -10.02
CA PHE A 62 -7.08 7.36 -10.16
C PHE A 62 -7.30 6.44 -11.37
N SER A 63 -6.42 6.52 -12.36
CA SER A 63 -6.50 5.71 -13.58
C SER A 63 -5.13 5.43 -14.16
N SER A 64 -4.97 4.25 -14.78
CA SER A 64 -3.72 3.86 -15.43
C SER A 64 -3.28 4.88 -16.50
N LEU A 65 -4.23 5.39 -17.30
CA LEU A 65 -3.91 6.37 -18.34
C LEU A 65 -3.28 7.66 -17.78
N ALA A 66 -3.78 8.16 -16.65
CA ALA A 66 -3.28 9.40 -16.05
C ALA A 66 -2.00 9.18 -15.23
N TYR A 67 -1.93 8.09 -14.47
CA TYR A 67 -0.88 7.86 -13.48
C TYR A 67 0.19 6.83 -13.89
N SER A 68 0.11 6.22 -15.07
CA SER A 68 1.17 5.35 -15.60
C SER A 68 2.56 6.03 -15.61
N PRO A 69 2.71 7.31 -16.04
CA PRO A 69 4.01 7.99 -15.97
C PRO A 69 4.53 8.12 -14.54
N VAL A 70 3.65 8.40 -13.58
CA VAL A 70 3.96 8.54 -12.15
C VAL A 70 4.36 7.18 -11.55
N TYR A 71 3.62 6.13 -11.90
CA TYR A 71 3.93 4.76 -11.53
C TYR A 71 5.33 4.36 -12.02
N LEU A 72 5.63 4.57 -13.30
CA LEU A 72 6.93 4.25 -13.87
C LEU A 72 8.06 5.08 -13.24
N PHE A 73 7.80 6.34 -12.89
CA PHE A 73 8.74 7.18 -12.16
C PHE A 73 9.07 6.60 -10.77
N HIS A 74 8.05 6.21 -10.01
CA HIS A 74 8.24 5.58 -8.69
C HIS A 74 8.91 4.22 -8.79
N LEU A 75 8.55 3.40 -9.80
CA LEU A 75 9.20 2.12 -10.04
C LEU A 75 10.69 2.28 -10.30
N ASN A 76 11.06 3.19 -11.19
CA ASN A 76 12.47 3.48 -11.46
C ASN A 76 13.19 4.03 -10.23
N SER A 77 12.50 4.83 -9.41
CA SER A 77 13.05 5.36 -8.15
C SER A 77 13.29 4.26 -7.12
N LEU A 78 12.35 3.33 -6.95
CA LEU A 78 12.50 2.18 -6.05
C LEU A 78 13.57 1.20 -6.54
N ARG A 79 13.65 0.95 -7.86
CA ARG A 79 14.73 0.11 -8.43
C ARG A 79 16.11 0.70 -8.16
N ARG A 80 16.29 2.00 -8.42
CA ARG A 80 17.55 2.71 -8.09
C ARG A 80 17.86 2.69 -6.60
N PHE A 81 16.85 2.78 -5.75
CA PHE A 81 17.03 2.65 -4.30
C PHE A 81 17.48 1.25 -3.91
N ASP A 82 16.88 0.20 -4.49
CA ASP A 82 17.26 -1.17 -4.25
C ASP A 82 18.70 -1.45 -4.71
N GLU A 83 19.06 -1.01 -5.93
CA GLU A 83 20.43 -1.11 -6.46
C GLU A 83 21.46 -0.49 -5.51
N ARG A 84 21.19 0.73 -5.02
CA ARG A 84 22.07 1.45 -4.10
C ARG A 84 22.14 0.83 -2.70
N THR A 85 21.13 0.07 -2.32
CA THR A 85 21.01 -0.55 -0.99
C THR A 85 21.09 -2.07 -1.02
N ALA A 86 21.51 -2.64 -2.16
CA ALA A 86 21.55 -4.08 -2.41
C ALA A 86 22.36 -4.84 -1.37
N ALA A 87 23.50 -4.27 -0.93
CA ALA A 87 24.34 -4.83 0.12
C ALA A 87 23.59 -5.07 1.45
N TYR A 88 22.55 -4.29 1.71
CA TYR A 88 21.75 -4.34 2.94
C TYR A 88 20.39 -5.02 2.74
N LYS A 89 20.00 -5.32 1.49
CA LYS A 89 18.66 -5.82 1.09
C LYS A 89 17.54 -5.00 1.73
N LEU A 90 17.68 -3.68 1.69
CA LEU A 90 16.88 -2.77 2.50
C LEU A 90 15.42 -2.73 2.04
N LEU A 91 15.17 -2.74 0.73
CA LEU A 91 13.81 -2.72 0.18
C LEU A 91 13.02 -3.97 0.61
N GLY A 92 13.63 -5.15 0.52
CA GLY A 92 13.03 -6.39 1.02
C GLY A 92 12.72 -6.35 2.52
N LYS A 93 13.64 -5.81 3.33
CA LYS A 93 13.41 -5.62 4.78
C LYS A 93 12.26 -4.65 5.07
N ILE A 94 12.11 -3.60 4.29
CA ILE A 94 10.99 -2.66 4.41
C ILE A 94 9.68 -3.38 4.12
N GLY A 95 9.60 -4.16 3.03
CA GLY A 95 8.39 -4.92 2.68
C GLY A 95 7.97 -5.92 3.75
N VAL A 96 8.93 -6.70 4.28
CA VAL A 96 8.66 -7.64 5.38
C VAL A 96 8.20 -6.90 6.64
N ASN A 97 8.80 -5.75 6.95
CA ASN A 97 8.43 -4.97 8.14
C ASN A 97 6.99 -4.44 8.04
N LEU A 98 6.63 -3.84 6.90
CA LEU A 98 5.27 -3.32 6.65
C LEU A 98 4.20 -4.42 6.80
N LEU A 99 4.46 -5.60 6.26
CA LEU A 99 3.55 -6.75 6.39
C LEU A 99 3.47 -7.27 7.83
N ASN A 100 4.59 -7.37 8.52
CA ASN A 100 4.60 -7.81 9.92
C ASN A 100 3.85 -6.85 10.84
N VAL A 101 4.01 -5.54 10.63
CA VAL A 101 3.26 -4.52 11.38
C VAL A 101 1.76 -4.61 11.07
N ALA A 102 1.37 -4.80 9.80
CA ALA A 102 -0.03 -4.94 9.42
C ALA A 102 -0.68 -6.18 10.05
N ARG A 103 -0.01 -7.33 9.96
CA ARG A 103 -0.44 -8.59 10.60
C ARG A 103 -0.58 -8.40 12.11
N TYR A 104 0.42 -7.80 12.76
CA TYR A 104 0.37 -7.55 14.20
C TYR A 104 -0.79 -6.63 14.58
N PHE A 105 -0.99 -5.54 13.85
CA PHE A 105 -2.11 -4.62 14.06
C PHE A 105 -3.46 -5.36 13.99
N TYR A 106 -3.65 -6.20 12.98
CA TYR A 106 -4.84 -7.05 12.87
C TYR A 106 -4.98 -8.03 14.06
N TYR A 107 -3.93 -8.77 14.44
CA TYR A 107 -3.99 -9.71 15.55
C TYR A 107 -4.40 -9.04 16.88
N TYR A 108 -3.95 -7.80 17.10
CA TYR A 108 -4.32 -7.01 18.28
C TYR A 108 -5.77 -6.52 18.23
N LEU A 109 -6.23 -6.02 17.09
CA LEU A 109 -7.64 -5.64 16.91
C LEU A 109 -8.58 -6.82 17.06
N CYS A 110 -8.17 -8.02 16.62
CA CYS A 110 -9.01 -9.22 16.65
C CYS A 110 -9.06 -9.91 18.02
N ARG A 111 -8.05 -9.72 18.88
CA ARG A 111 -7.94 -10.36 20.21
C ARG A 111 -8.29 -9.42 21.37
N SER A 112 -8.24 -8.11 21.19
CA SER A 112 -8.69 -7.14 22.19
C SER A 112 -10.20 -6.90 22.05
N SER A 113 -10.99 -7.30 23.06
CA SER A 113 -12.39 -6.87 23.21
C SER A 113 -12.55 -5.36 23.44
N SER A 114 -11.44 -4.64 23.57
CA SER A 114 -11.38 -3.21 23.87
C SER A 114 -10.83 -2.47 22.65
N LYS A 115 -11.73 -1.92 21.82
CA LYS A 115 -11.45 -1.21 20.56
C LYS A 115 -10.64 0.10 20.68
N LEU A 116 -10.23 0.55 21.87
CA LEU A 116 -9.94 1.97 22.09
C LEU A 116 -8.50 2.43 22.39
N THR A 117 -7.55 1.59 22.79
CA THR A 117 -6.31 2.14 23.37
C THR A 117 -5.12 2.30 22.41
N PHE A 118 -5.13 1.70 21.23
CA PHE A 118 -4.01 1.79 20.28
C PHE A 118 -4.19 2.87 19.20
N ILE A 119 -5.43 3.04 18.69
CA ILE A 119 -5.78 4.13 17.77
C ILE A 119 -5.53 5.49 18.45
N GLN A 120 -5.93 5.66 19.72
CA GLN A 120 -5.63 6.89 20.47
C GLN A 120 -4.12 7.15 20.66
N ARG A 121 -3.26 6.12 20.54
CA ARG A 121 -1.81 6.25 20.72
C ARG A 121 -1.06 6.56 19.42
N MET A 122 -1.58 6.14 18.26
CA MET A 122 -1.07 6.57 16.95
C MET A 122 -1.61 7.96 16.56
N HIS A 123 -2.85 8.29 16.93
CA HIS A 123 -3.46 9.59 16.64
C HIS A 123 -2.96 10.74 17.53
N ALA A 124 -2.11 10.48 18.53
CA ALA A 124 -1.60 11.52 19.44
C ALA A 124 -0.65 12.55 18.78
N GLY A 125 -0.30 12.37 17.50
CA GLY A 125 0.52 13.30 16.73
C GLY A 125 -0.04 13.70 15.36
N VAL A 126 -1.26 13.28 15.00
CA VAL A 126 -1.87 13.57 13.70
C VAL A 126 -3.07 14.48 13.92
N ASP A 127 -2.99 15.69 13.35
CA ASP A 127 -4.08 16.64 13.28
C ASP A 127 -5.35 15.93 12.77
N PRO A 128 -6.51 16.02 13.46
CA PRO A 128 -7.76 15.39 13.05
C PRO A 128 -8.20 15.74 11.62
N SER A 129 -7.70 16.83 11.04
CA SER A 129 -7.94 17.21 9.64
C SER A 129 -7.22 16.32 8.62
N MET A 130 -6.13 15.62 9.00
CA MET A 130 -5.41 14.68 8.13
C MET A 130 -5.98 13.26 8.11
N ALA A 131 -6.86 12.93 9.06
CA ALA A 131 -7.51 11.62 9.15
C ALA A 131 -8.67 11.43 8.14
N ALA A 132 -8.99 12.47 7.37
CA ALA A 132 -10.07 12.46 6.36
C ALA A 132 -9.60 12.12 4.94
N VAL A 133 -8.41 11.50 4.78
CA VAL A 133 -8.07 10.78 3.55
C VAL A 133 -8.77 9.43 3.62
N THR A 134 -10.09 9.43 3.41
CA THR A 134 -10.87 8.21 3.32
C THR A 134 -10.41 7.46 2.08
N ILE A 135 -9.70 6.35 2.29
CA ILE A 135 -9.30 5.36 1.28
C ILE A 135 -10.57 4.56 0.88
N ASP A 136 -11.64 5.25 0.53
CA ASP A 136 -12.90 4.65 0.05
C ASP A 136 -12.93 4.62 -1.50
N SER A 137 -11.96 5.27 -2.17
CA SER A 137 -11.86 5.35 -3.63
C SER A 137 -10.97 4.29 -4.29
N PHE A 138 -10.34 3.41 -3.52
CA PHE A 138 -9.65 2.23 -4.05
C PHE A 138 -10.65 1.09 -4.22
N THR A 139 -11.47 1.17 -5.26
CA THR A 139 -12.37 0.09 -5.63
C THR A 139 -11.60 -1.09 -6.21
N ASP A 140 -12.21 -2.27 -6.05
CA ASP A 140 -11.69 -3.62 -6.34
C ASP A 140 -11.17 -3.83 -7.78
N ASP A 141 -11.47 -2.91 -8.71
CA ASP A 141 -11.17 -3.02 -10.14
C ASP A 141 -9.70 -2.78 -10.52
N VAL A 142 -8.98 -1.96 -9.76
CA VAL A 142 -7.56 -1.63 -10.04
C VAL A 142 -6.64 -2.81 -9.72
N PHE A 143 -6.96 -3.56 -8.67
CA PHE A 143 -6.18 -4.73 -8.26
C PHE A 143 -6.47 -5.94 -9.12
N ASP A 144 -7.72 -6.12 -9.55
CA ASP A 144 -8.10 -7.22 -10.44
C ASP A 144 -7.46 -7.09 -11.84
N GLU A 145 -7.18 -5.88 -12.32
CA GLU A 145 -6.41 -5.67 -13.56
C GLU A 145 -4.91 -5.97 -13.35
N ALA A 146 -4.32 -5.47 -12.26
CA ALA A 146 -2.90 -5.71 -11.98
C ALA A 146 -2.58 -7.18 -11.66
N ILE A 147 -3.54 -7.92 -11.09
CA ILE A 147 -3.43 -9.36 -10.87
C ILE A 147 -3.55 -10.11 -12.22
N ARG A 148 -4.49 -9.72 -13.09
CA ARG A 148 -4.61 -10.30 -14.44
C ARG A 148 -3.35 -10.10 -15.29
N GLU A 149 -2.79 -8.89 -15.31
CA GLU A 149 -1.55 -8.63 -16.06
C GLU A 149 -0.38 -9.52 -15.57
N HIS A 150 -0.31 -9.83 -14.27
CA HIS A 150 0.73 -10.73 -13.75
C HIS A 150 0.45 -12.22 -13.95
N GLU A 151 -0.81 -12.63 -14.02
CA GLU A 151 -1.18 -14.02 -14.40
C GLU A 151 -0.87 -14.28 -15.87
N ASP A 152 -1.12 -13.31 -16.75
CA ASP A 152 -0.82 -13.38 -18.19
C ASP A 152 0.70 -13.40 -18.46
N GLU A 153 1.48 -12.56 -17.76
CA GLU A 153 2.96 -12.58 -17.85
C GLU A 153 3.57 -13.92 -17.35
N ALA A 154 2.95 -14.53 -16.33
CA ALA A 154 3.39 -15.83 -15.81
C ALA A 154 3.06 -16.99 -16.76
N GLN A 155 1.98 -16.87 -17.53
CA GLN A 155 1.60 -17.84 -18.55
C GLN A 155 2.46 -17.73 -19.82
N GLU A 156 2.79 -16.52 -20.28
CA GLU A 156 3.71 -16.34 -21.42
C GLU A 156 5.13 -16.83 -21.11
N ALA A 157 5.59 -16.71 -19.86
CA ALA A 157 6.89 -17.23 -19.44
C ALA A 157 6.97 -18.77 -19.36
N GLN A 158 5.84 -19.48 -19.45
CA GLN A 158 5.79 -20.95 -19.49
C GLN A 158 5.65 -21.53 -20.91
N GLU A 159 5.41 -20.68 -21.93
CA GLU A 159 5.27 -21.11 -23.33
C GLU A 159 6.55 -20.97 -24.18
N PHE A 160 7.67 -20.58 -23.57
CA PHE A 160 9.02 -20.57 -24.18
C PHE A 160 10.00 -21.50 -23.46
#